data_AF-A0A661J568-F1
#
_entry.id   AF-A0A661J568-F1
#
_cell.length_a   1.000
_cell.length_b   1.000
_cell.length_c   1.000
_cell.angle_alpha   90.00
_cell.angle_beta   90.00
_cell.angle_gamma   90.00
#
_symmetry.space_group_name_H-M   'P 1'
#
loop_
_entity.id
_entity.type
_entity.pdbx_description
1 polymer ?
#
loop_
_entity_poly.entity_id
_entity_poly.type
_entity_poly.pdbx_seq_one_letter_code
_entity_poly.pdbx_strand_id
1 'polypeptide(L)'
;MKGKNIILDPGPGTLVKCAKSKPKIDVTKLDGIILTHAHIDHSADLNILIDAMTNGGLKKQGILFAPNESVNGENAVIFKYLRDFLQKIIILEANKEYNLGELTFSTSIKHQHPVETYGIIFNLNGR
;
A
#
# COMPACT_ATOMS: atom_id res chain seq x y z
N MET A 1 7.01 -12.92 18.02
CA MET A 1 7.31 -11.76 17.15
C MET A 1 6.05 -11.40 16.40
N LYS A 2 5.71 -10.11 16.31
CA LYS A 2 4.45 -9.66 15.71
C LYS A 2 4.68 -9.47 14.22
N GLY A 3 4.06 -10.32 13.39
CA GLY A 3 4.11 -10.18 11.94
C GLY A 3 3.57 -8.82 11.48
N LYS A 4 3.96 -8.40 10.28
CA LYS A 4 3.47 -7.16 9.67
C LYS A 4 2.17 -7.38 8.92
N ASN A 5 1.18 -6.51 9.17
CA ASN A 5 -0.09 -6.52 8.46
C ASN A 5 0.02 -5.55 7.28
N ILE A 6 -0.02 -6.09 6.06
CA ILE A 6 0.01 -5.29 4.85
C ILE A 6 -1.19 -5.60 3.96
N ILE A 7 -1.56 -4.63 3.13
CA ILE A 7 -2.44 -4.85 1.99
C ILE A 7 -1.69 -4.43 0.72
N LEU A 8 -1.75 -5.29 -0.30
CA LEU A 8 -1.25 -5.03 -1.64
C LEU A 8 -2.44 -4.75 -2.55
N ASP A 9 -2.40 -3.63 -3.27
CA ASP A 9 -3.40 -3.21 -4.25
C ASP A 9 -4.86 -3.24 -3.72
N PRO A 10 -5.23 -2.33 -2.80
CA PRO A 10 -6.59 -2.23 -2.31
C PRO A 10 -7.56 -1.69 -3.37
N GLY A 11 -7.98 -2.58 -4.26
CA GLY A 11 -9.02 -2.37 -5.25
C GLY A 11 -10.44 -2.30 -4.66
N PRO A 12 -11.47 -2.21 -5.53
CA PRO A 12 -12.85 -2.03 -5.12
C PRO A 12 -13.35 -3.11 -4.14
N GLY A 13 -13.86 -2.66 -2.99
CA GLY A 13 -14.49 -3.51 -1.99
C GLY A 13 -13.52 -4.27 -1.08
N THR A 14 -12.24 -3.90 -1.10
CA THR A 14 -11.22 -4.43 -0.18
C THR A 14 -11.65 -4.28 1.28
N LEU A 15 -12.11 -3.11 1.72
CA LEU A 15 -12.55 -2.88 3.10
C LEU A 15 -13.70 -3.83 3.48
N VAL A 16 -14.69 -3.97 2.61
CA VAL A 16 -15.85 -4.83 2.84
C VAL A 16 -15.42 -6.29 2.91
N LYS A 17 -14.50 -6.74 2.05
CA LYS A 17 -13.94 -8.09 2.09
C LYS A 17 -13.16 -8.33 3.39
N CYS A 18 -12.32 -7.39 3.82
CA CYS A 18 -11.62 -7.47 5.10
C CYS A 18 -12.58 -7.58 6.30
N ALA A 19 -13.68 -6.82 6.29
CA ALA A 19 -14.69 -6.86 7.35
C ALA A 19 -15.52 -8.17 7.36
N LYS A 20 -15.69 -8.80 6.20
CA LYS A 20 -16.47 -10.04 6.02
C LYS A 20 -15.62 -11.33 6.10
N SER A 21 -14.29 -11.23 6.04
CA SER A 21 -13.41 -12.40 6.10
C SER A 21 -13.53 -13.15 7.44
N LYS A 22 -13.12 -14.41 7.44
CA LYS A 22 -13.08 -15.26 8.63
C LYS A 22 -11.68 -15.88 8.77
N PRO A 23 -10.84 -15.43 9.72
CA PRO A 23 -11.08 -14.32 10.66
C PRO A 23 -11.19 -12.95 9.97
N LYS A 24 -11.83 -11.99 10.63
CA LYS A 24 -11.90 -10.60 10.13
C LYS A 24 -10.51 -9.98 10.07
N ILE A 25 -10.23 -9.24 9.01
CA ILE A 25 -9.01 -8.45 8.89
C ILE A 25 -9.31 -7.05 9.41
N ASP A 26 -8.69 -6.69 10.53
CA ASP A 26 -8.82 -5.38 11.14
C ASP A 26 -7.88 -4.38 10.45
N VAL A 27 -8.44 -3.61 9.53
CA VAL A 27 -7.68 -2.62 8.74
C VAL A 27 -7.09 -1.48 9.58
N THR A 28 -7.57 -1.28 10.82
CA THR A 28 -7.01 -0.26 11.73
C THR A 28 -5.64 -0.67 12.28
N LYS A 29 -5.25 -1.94 12.08
CA LYS A 29 -3.97 -2.54 12.52
C LYS A 29 -2.97 -2.74 11.38
N LEU A 30 -3.21 -2.15 10.21
CA LEU A 30 -2.27 -2.20 9.10
C LEU A 30 -0.97 -1.46 9.47
N ASP A 31 0.16 -2.09 9.16
CA ASP A 31 1.49 -1.48 9.24
C ASP A 31 1.85 -0.74 7.95
N GLY A 32 1.27 -1.14 6.82
CA GLY A 32 1.50 -0.50 5.55
C GLY A 32 0.61 -0.97 4.42
N ILE A 33 0.66 -0.23 3.33
CA ILE A 33 -0.03 -0.53 2.08
C ILE A 33 1.00 -0.45 0.95
N ILE A 34 0.94 -1.39 0.02
CA ILE A 34 1.75 -1.40 -1.20
C ILE A 34 0.79 -1.24 -2.37
N LEU A 35 1.06 -0.28 -3.25
CA LEU A 35 0.35 -0.09 -4.51
C LEU A 35 1.33 -0.36 -5.66
N THR A 36 0.95 -1.22 -6.60
CA THR A 36 1.77 -1.55 -7.77
C THR A 36 1.67 -0.49 -8.85
N HIS A 37 0.48 0.10 -9.03
CA HIS A 37 0.20 1.11 -10.06
C HIS A 37 -1.12 1.87 -9.85
N ALA A 38 -1.30 2.96 -10.60
CA ALA A 38 -2.38 3.94 -10.43
C ALA A 38 -3.71 3.60 -11.14
N HIS A 39 -4.10 2.33 -11.24
CA HIS A 39 -5.43 1.98 -11.76
C HIS A 39 -6.46 1.81 -10.64
N ILE A 40 -7.72 2.12 -10.94
CA ILE A 40 -8.82 2.12 -9.96
C ILE A 40 -9.12 0.72 -9.41
N ASP A 41 -8.98 -0.32 -10.23
CA ASP A 41 -9.15 -1.71 -9.82
C ASP A 41 -8.07 -2.19 -8.83
N HIS A 42 -7.00 -1.41 -8.64
CA HIS A 42 -5.95 -1.63 -7.64
C HIS A 42 -5.95 -0.59 -6.50
N SER A 43 -6.66 0.52 -6.64
CA SER A 43 -6.53 1.68 -5.72
C SER A 43 -7.84 2.25 -5.16
N ALA A 44 -9.00 1.75 -5.58
CA ALA A 44 -10.30 2.32 -5.18
C ALA A 44 -10.50 2.44 -3.67
N ASP A 45 -10.04 1.46 -2.89
CA ASP A 45 -10.16 1.45 -1.43
C ASP A 45 -8.90 1.99 -0.73
N LEU A 46 -7.86 2.39 -1.47
CA LEU A 46 -6.58 2.87 -0.91
C LEU A 46 -6.78 4.02 0.07
N ASN A 47 -7.48 5.08 -0.34
CA ASN A 47 -7.73 6.25 0.48
C ASN A 47 -8.55 5.92 1.74
N ILE A 48 -9.51 4.99 1.61
CA ILE A 48 -10.35 4.52 2.71
C ILE A 48 -9.50 3.77 3.75
N LEU A 49 -8.57 2.92 3.29
CA LEU A 49 -7.67 2.20 4.17
C LEU A 49 -6.65 3.12 4.84
N ILE A 50 -6.14 4.14 4.14
CA ILE A 50 -5.26 5.15 4.75
C ILE A 50 -6.01 5.87 5.89
N ASP A 51 -7.23 6.32 5.64
CA ASP A 51 -8.05 6.98 6.66
C ASP A 51 -8.32 6.07 7.86
N ALA A 52 -8.75 4.82 7.61
CA ALA A 52 -9.02 3.85 8.66
C ALA A 52 -7.78 3.47 9.48
N MET A 53 -6.65 3.20 8.83
CA MET A 53 -5.41 2.84 9.52
C MET A 53 -4.80 4.03 10.25
N THR A 54 -5.07 5.27 9.88
CA THR A 54 -4.56 6.45 10.59
C THR A 54 -5.57 7.00 11.60
N ASN A 55 -6.74 6.35 11.73
CA ASN A 55 -7.86 6.80 12.56
C ASN A 55 -8.25 8.25 12.23
N GLY A 56 -8.44 8.56 10.95
CA GLY A 56 -8.74 9.91 10.46
C GLY A 56 -7.62 10.92 10.75
N GLY A 57 -6.36 10.49 10.67
CA GLY A 57 -5.20 11.33 10.95
C GLY A 57 -4.88 11.55 12.44
N LEU A 58 -5.69 11.04 13.37
CA LEU A 58 -5.41 11.10 14.81
C LEU A 58 -4.16 10.29 15.20
N LYS A 59 -3.75 9.34 14.36
CA LYS A 59 -2.52 8.55 14.51
C LYS A 59 -1.67 8.70 13.26
N LYS A 60 -0.50 9.32 13.40
CA LYS A 60 0.57 9.30 12.40
C LYS A 60 1.19 7.91 12.35
N GLN A 61 0.58 6.98 11.61
CA GLN A 61 1.04 5.60 11.46
C GLN A 61 0.89 5.11 10.02
N GLY A 62 1.44 3.93 9.75
CA GLY A 62 1.37 3.29 8.44
C GLY A 62 2.36 3.86 7.44
N ILE A 63 2.92 2.97 6.62
CA ILE A 63 3.79 3.32 5.50
C ILE A 63 3.08 2.97 4.19
N LEU A 64 3.04 3.92 3.26
CA LEU A 64 2.60 3.67 1.89
C LEU A 64 3.81 3.49 0.98
N PHE A 65 3.84 2.41 0.21
CA PHE A 65 4.77 2.20 -0.89
C PHE A 65 4.00 2.32 -2.20
N ALA A 66 4.36 3.26 -3.07
CA ALA A 66 3.66 3.47 -4.33
C ALA A 66 4.58 4.08 -5.41
N PRO A 67 4.29 3.88 -6.71
CA PRO A 67 4.96 4.60 -7.78
C PRO A 67 4.83 6.11 -7.64
N ASN A 68 5.77 6.86 -8.24
CA ASN A 68 5.71 8.32 -8.20
C ASN A 68 4.44 8.83 -8.87
N GLU A 69 4.01 8.19 -9.97
CA GLU A 69 2.78 8.56 -10.68
C GLU A 69 1.52 8.47 -9.79
N SER A 70 1.45 7.48 -8.90
CA SER A 70 0.31 7.32 -7.98
C SER A 70 0.19 8.45 -6.95
N VAL A 71 1.32 9.09 -6.59
CA VAL A 71 1.38 10.15 -5.57
C VAL A 71 1.42 11.53 -6.21
N ASN A 72 2.26 11.73 -7.22
CA ASN A 72 2.60 13.04 -7.78
C ASN A 72 2.23 13.17 -9.26
N GLY A 73 1.68 12.13 -9.89
CA GLY A 73 1.22 12.18 -11.27
C GLY A 73 -0.04 13.03 -11.45
N GLU A 74 -0.37 13.32 -12.71
CA GLU A 74 -1.56 14.07 -13.09
C GLU A 74 -2.84 13.37 -12.60
N ASN A 75 -2.89 12.04 -12.75
CA ASN A 75 -3.99 11.18 -12.30
C ASN A 75 -3.67 10.52 -10.94
N ALA A 76 -2.97 11.22 -10.04
CA ALA A 76 -2.62 10.68 -8.73
C ALA A 76 -3.85 10.16 -7.99
N VAL A 77 -3.78 8.90 -7.55
CA VAL A 77 -4.89 8.18 -6.90
C VAL A 77 -4.93 8.36 -5.39
N ILE A 78 -3.96 9.09 -4.81
CA ILE A 78 -3.87 9.37 -3.38
C ILE A 78 -4.24 10.82 -3.10
N PHE A 79 -5.30 11.04 -2.33
CA PHE A 79 -5.74 12.38 -1.96
C PHE A 79 -4.67 13.12 -1.16
N LYS A 80 -4.44 14.39 -1.52
CA LYS A 80 -3.38 15.21 -0.93
C LYS A 80 -3.47 15.31 0.59
N TYR A 81 -4.68 15.46 1.13
CA TYR A 81 -4.89 15.60 2.57
C TYR A 81 -4.56 14.33 3.37
N LEU A 82 -4.69 13.14 2.77
CA LEU A 82 -4.39 11.86 3.43
C LEU A 82 -2.89 11.58 3.52
N ARG A 83 -2.07 12.24 2.69
CA ARG A 83 -0.61 12.05 2.69
C ARG A 83 -0.01 12.45 4.04
N ASP A 84 -0.55 13.50 4.62
CA ASP A 84 -0.16 14.00 5.94
C ASP A 84 -0.74 13.16 7.08
N PHE A 85 -1.49 12.09 6.83
CA PHE A 85 -1.91 11.17 7.90
C PHE A 85 -0.92 10.02 8.07
N LEU A 86 -0.19 9.68 7.00
CA LEU A 86 0.78 8.59 6.99
C LEU A 86 2.04 8.96 7.79
N GLN A 87 2.66 7.94 8.39
CA GLN A 87 4.00 8.11 8.96
C GLN A 87 5.03 8.36 7.85
N LYS A 88 4.91 7.64 6.73
CA LYS A 88 5.82 7.79 5.59
C LYS A 88 5.15 7.38 4.28
N ILE A 89 5.51 8.07 3.20
CA ILE A 89 5.30 7.63 1.82
C ILE A 89 6.67 7.31 1.22
N ILE A 90 6.80 6.13 0.63
CA ILE A 90 8.01 5.66 -0.04
C ILE A 90 7.67 5.50 -1.51
N ILE A 91 8.42 6.22 -2.35
CA ILE A 91 8.32 6.11 -3.81
C ILE A 91 9.02 4.85 -4.26
N LEU A 92 8.32 4.02 -5.04
CA LEU A 92 8.87 2.82 -5.64
C LEU A 92 9.71 3.15 -6.87
N GLU A 93 10.86 2.50 -6.97
CA GLU A 93 11.80 2.52 -8.10
C GLU A 93 12.01 1.09 -8.60
N ALA A 94 12.46 0.91 -9.85
CA ALA A 94 12.72 -0.41 -10.44
C ALA A 94 13.89 -1.14 -9.75
N ASN A 95 13.80 -2.47 -9.62
CA ASN A 95 14.86 -3.34 -9.08
C ASN A 95 15.40 -2.92 -7.71
N LYS A 96 14.53 -2.43 -6.83
CA LYS A 96 14.93 -1.88 -5.52
C LYS A 96 14.31 -2.68 -4.39
N GLU A 97 15.07 -2.85 -3.32
CA GLU A 97 14.62 -3.51 -2.09
C GLU A 97 14.07 -2.52 -1.07
N TYR A 98 13.07 -2.96 -0.33
CA TYR A 98 12.37 -2.21 0.71
C TYR A 98 12.15 -3.08 1.95
N ASN A 99 12.06 -2.40 3.09
CA ASN A 99 11.86 -3.02 4.39
C ASN A 99 10.69 -2.37 5.11
N LEU A 100 9.83 -3.20 5.69
CA LEU A 100 8.81 -2.82 6.66
C LEU A 100 8.99 -3.68 7.91
N GLY A 101 9.76 -3.19 8.88
CA GLY A 101 10.19 -4.04 10.00
C GLY A 101 10.98 -5.25 9.49
N GLU A 102 10.53 -6.45 9.83
CA GLU A 102 11.13 -7.72 9.40
C GLU A 102 10.65 -8.20 8.02
N LEU A 103 9.64 -7.54 7.43
CA LEU A 103 9.18 -7.86 6.08
C LEU A 103 10.07 -7.17 5.04
N THR A 104 10.73 -7.97 4.22
CA THR A 104 11.57 -7.53 3.10
C THR A 104 10.89 -7.86 1.77
N PHE A 105 10.90 -6.92 0.83
CA PHE A 105 10.42 -7.14 -0.53
C PHE A 105 11.20 -6.28 -1.52
N SER A 106 11.16 -6.65 -2.79
CA SER A 106 11.73 -5.84 -3.87
C SER A 106 10.71 -5.59 -4.98
N THR A 107 11.00 -4.58 -5.79
CA THR A 107 10.29 -4.31 -7.04
C THR A 107 10.97 -4.99 -8.21
N SER A 108 10.19 -5.41 -9.20
CA SER A 108 10.70 -5.83 -10.51
C SER A 108 11.20 -4.64 -11.34
N ILE A 109 11.59 -4.90 -12.59
CA ILE A 109 11.71 -3.86 -13.62
C ILE A 109 10.37 -3.13 -13.82
N LYS A 110 10.41 -1.93 -14.42
CA LYS A 110 9.19 -1.27 -14.86
C LYS A 110 8.48 -2.13 -15.92
N HIS A 111 7.20 -2.42 -15.71
CA HIS A 111 6.40 -3.20 -16.66
C HIS A 111 5.95 -2.35 -17.85
N GLN A 112 5.70 -3.01 -18.99
CA GLN A 112 5.01 -2.38 -20.12
C GLN A 112 3.51 -2.32 -19.80
N HIS A 113 3.09 -1.18 -19.24
CA HIS A 113 1.71 -0.91 -18.83
C HIS A 113 1.40 0.57 -19.06
N PRO A 114 0.13 0.99 -19.24
CA PRO A 114 -0.20 2.38 -19.54
C PRO A 114 0.22 3.40 -18.48
N VAL A 115 0.37 2.96 -17.22
CA VAL A 115 0.87 3.77 -16.09
C VAL A 115 2.13 3.15 -15.50
N GLU A 116 2.85 3.90 -14.66
CA GLU A 116 4.00 3.40 -13.92
C GLU A 116 3.63 2.18 -13.04
N THR A 117 4.23 1.03 -13.38
CA THR A 117 3.90 -0.26 -12.75
C THR A 117 5.15 -1.06 -12.39
N TYR A 118 5.14 -1.60 -11.18
CA TYR A 118 6.15 -2.54 -10.68
C TYR A 118 5.48 -3.79 -10.10
N GLY A 119 6.06 -4.95 -10.38
CA GLY A 119 5.76 -6.18 -9.65
C GLY A 119 6.42 -6.16 -8.27
N ILE A 120 5.85 -6.90 -7.31
CA ILE A 120 6.34 -7.01 -5.94
C ILE A 120 6.80 -8.43 -5.67
N ILE A 121 8.04 -8.57 -5.19
CA ILE A 121 8.68 -9.86 -4.88
C ILE A 121 8.94 -9.89 -3.39
N PHE A 122 8.18 -10.69 -2.65
CA PHE A 122 8.40 -10.85 -1.21
C PHE A 122 9.58 -11.78 -0.96
N ASN A 123 10.58 -11.27 -0.25
CA ASN A 123 11.73 -12.04 0.18
C ASN A 123 11.37 -12.74 1.49
N LEU A 124 10.59 -13.80 1.41
CA LEU A 124 10.24 -14.62 2.56
C LEU A 124 11.33 -15.66 2.76
N ASN A 125 12.00 -15.63 3.92
CA ASN A 125 12.87 -16.71 4.34
C ASN A 125 12.02 -17.96 4.54
N GLY A 126 11.92 -18.78 3.49
CA GLY A 126 11.13 -20.00 3.49
C GLY A 126 11.53 -20.90 4.65
N ARG A 127 10.54 -21.25 5.47
CA ARG A 127 10.51 -22.52 6.18
C ARG A 127 9.33 -23.31 5.65
#